data_AF-H6BDI5-F1
#
_entry.id   AF-H6BDI5-F1
#
_cell.length_a   1.000
_cell.length_b   1.000
_cell.length_c   1.000
_cell.angle_alpha   90.00
_cell.angle_beta   90.00
_cell.angle_gamma   90.00
#
_symmetry.space_group_name_H-M   'P 1'
#
loop_
_entity.id
_entity.type
_entity.pdbx_description
1 polymer ?
#
loop_
_entity_poly.entity_id
_entity_poly.type
_entity_poly.pdbx_seq_one_letter_code
_entity_poly.pdbx_strand_id
1 'polypeptide(L)' 'QGLMSIHMPAYLNAMKMGVSTVMISYSSWNGKKMHENGDLINGYLKGKLNFKGFVISDWEGIDRITNPAGSDYS' A
#
# COMPACT_ATOMS: atom_id res chain seq x y z
N GLN A 1 -3.30 -9.87 -13.68
CA GLN A 1 -2.66 -11.16 -13.30
C GLN A 1 -1.26 -10.98 -12.73
N GLY A 2 -0.35 -10.22 -13.36
CA GLY A 2 1.04 -10.06 -12.91
C GLY A 2 1.25 -9.55 -11.48
N LEU A 3 0.41 -8.64 -10.96
CA LEU A 3 0.55 -8.11 -9.60
C LEU A 3 0.61 -9.22 -8.53
N MET A 4 -0.34 -10.15 -8.58
CA MET A 4 -0.47 -11.19 -7.57
C MET A 4 0.58 -12.30 -7.73
N SER A 5 1.03 -12.57 -8.96
CA SER A 5 2.00 -13.63 -9.23
C SER A 5 3.45 -13.19 -9.08
N ILE A 6 3.77 -11.92 -9.33
CA ILE A 6 5.15 -11.41 -9.36
C ILE A 6 5.46 -10.57 -8.12
N HIS A 7 4.62 -9.58 -7.80
CA HIS A 7 4.96 -8.56 -6.80
C HIS A 7 4.45 -8.85 -5.38
N MET A 8 3.41 -9.67 -5.26
CA MET A 8 2.78 -10.00 -3.98
C MET A 8 3.38 -11.18 -3.18
N PRO A 9 4.04 -12.20 -3.78
CA PRO A 9 4.51 -13.36 -3.01
C PRO A 9 5.48 -13.04 -1.86
N ALA A 10 6.33 -12.03 -2.03
CA ALA A 10 7.27 -11.62 -0.98
C ALA A 10 6.56 -11.08 0.27
N TYR A 11 5.42 -10.38 0.10
CA TYR A 11 4.62 -9.89 1.22
C TYR A 11 4.05 -11.04 2.04
N LEU A 12 3.57 -12.11 1.40
CA LEU A 12 3.07 -13.29 2.12
C LEU A 12 4.16 -13.91 3.02
N ASN A 13 5.41 -13.98 2.53
CA ASN A 13 6.52 -14.47 3.33
C ASN A 13 6.84 -13.53 4.50
N ALA A 14 6.84 -12.22 4.27
CA ALA A 14 7.04 -11.23 5.33
C ALA A 14 5.95 -11.32 6.42
N MET A 15 4.68 -11.57 6.03
CA MET A 15 3.60 -11.79 6.99
C MET A 15 3.83 -13.05 7.84
N LYS A 16 4.27 -14.16 7.22
CA LYS A 16 4.59 -15.40 7.93
C LYS A 16 5.75 -15.23 8.92
N MET A 17 6.69 -14.33 8.61
CA MET A 17 7.81 -13.99 9.48
C MET A 17 7.45 -12.96 10.57
N GLY A 18 6.21 -12.47 10.61
CA GLY A 18 5.76 -11.54 11.66
C GLY A 18 6.30 -10.12 11.51
N VAL A 19 6.44 -9.63 10.26
CA VAL A 19 6.83 -8.22 10.03
C VAL A 19 5.88 -7.26 10.77
N SER A 20 6.44 -6.22 11.39
CA SER A 20 5.67 -5.28 12.22
C SER A 20 5.04 -4.13 11.42
N THR A 21 5.66 -3.73 10.32
CA THR A 21 5.27 -2.55 9.54
C THR A 21 5.33 -2.80 8.04
N VAL A 22 4.42 -2.18 7.29
CA VAL A 22 4.44 -2.16 5.83
C VAL A 22 4.33 -0.72 5.33
N MET A 23 5.24 -0.30 4.46
CA MET A 23 5.22 1.02 3.82
C MET A 23 4.48 0.97 2.47
N ILE A 24 3.65 1.96 2.19
CA ILE A 24 2.91 2.06 0.93
C ILE A 24 3.76 2.76 -0.13
N SER A 25 3.79 2.23 -1.35
CA SER A 25 4.55 2.79 -2.47
C SER A 25 3.92 4.08 -3.04
N TYR A 26 4.73 5.01 -3.57
CA TYR A 26 4.25 6.16 -4.37
C TYR A 26 3.53 5.78 -5.67
N SER A 27 3.77 4.57 -6.16
CA SER A 27 3.29 4.13 -7.47
C SER A 27 1.77 4.12 -7.57
N SER A 28 1.28 4.08 -8.80
CA SER A 28 -0.11 3.81 -9.10
C SER A 28 -0.25 2.41 -9.67
N TRP A 29 -1.33 1.73 -9.29
CA TRP A 29 -1.73 0.48 -9.92
C TRP A 29 -3.02 0.70 -10.69
N ASN A 30 -2.99 0.43 -12.00
CA ASN A 30 -4.11 0.68 -12.92
C ASN A 30 -4.69 2.11 -12.81
N GLY A 31 -3.81 3.12 -12.68
CA GLY A 31 -4.21 4.53 -12.58
C GLY A 31 -4.58 5.01 -11.18
N LYS A 32 -4.83 4.12 -10.22
CA LYS A 32 -5.15 4.47 -8.83
C LYS A 32 -3.87 4.53 -7.97
N LYS A 33 -3.68 5.60 -7.21
CA LYS A 33 -2.51 5.73 -6.32
C LYS A 33 -2.56 4.67 -5.23
N MET A 34 -1.42 4.08 -4.88
CA MET A 34 -1.41 3.04 -3.85
C MET A 34 -1.79 3.57 -2.46
N HIS A 35 -1.47 4.83 -2.16
CA HIS A 35 -1.80 5.50 -0.90
C HIS A 35 -3.31 5.70 -0.68
N GLU A 36 -4.13 5.73 -1.74
CA GLU A 36 -5.60 5.78 -1.68
C GLU A 36 -6.26 4.41 -1.98
N ASN A 37 -5.46 3.36 -2.19
CA ASN A 37 -5.96 2.07 -2.64
C ASN A 37 -6.48 1.22 -1.47
N GLY A 38 -7.69 1.55 -1.00
CA GLY A 38 -8.37 0.83 0.07
C GLY A 38 -8.57 -0.67 -0.19
N ASP A 39 -8.73 -1.08 -1.45
CA ASP A 39 -8.91 -2.49 -1.82
C ASP A 39 -7.65 -3.31 -1.54
N LEU A 40 -6.48 -2.76 -1.86
CA LEU A 40 -5.20 -3.43 -1.60
C LEU A 40 -4.77 -3.29 -0.14
N ILE A 41 -4.99 -2.13 0.49
CA ILE A 41 -4.58 -1.90 1.88
C ILE A 41 -5.50 -2.63 2.87
N ASN A 42 -6.80 -2.36 2.82
CA ASN A 42 -7.74 -2.92 3.78
C ASN A 42 -8.26 -4.29 3.32
N GLY A 43 -8.62 -4.43 2.05
CA GLY A 43 -9.15 -5.69 1.52
C GLY A 43 -8.11 -6.81 1.45
N TYR A 44 -6.96 -6.54 0.81
CA TYR A 44 -5.95 -7.57 0.58
C TYR A 44 -4.95 -7.70 1.73
N LEU A 45 -4.22 -6.64 2.07
CA LEU A 45 -3.15 -6.71 3.09
C LEU A 45 -3.71 -7.00 4.49
N LYS A 46 -4.67 -6.21 4.97
CA LYS A 46 -5.25 -6.42 6.31
C LYS A 46 -6.27 -7.55 6.33
N GLY A 47 -7.14 -7.62 5.33
CA GLY A 47 -8.19 -8.64 5.24
C GLY A 47 -7.63 -10.02 4.85
N LYS A 48 -7.20 -10.17 3.60
CA LYS A 48 -6.80 -11.48 3.05
C LYS A 48 -5.48 -12.02 3.60
N LEU A 49 -4.45 -11.18 3.75
CA LEU A 49 -3.16 -11.58 4.33
C LEU A 49 -3.16 -11.52 5.87
N ASN A 50 -4.25 -11.03 6.47
CA ASN A 50 -4.42 -10.94 7.92
C ASN A 50 -3.30 -10.15 8.63
N PHE A 51 -2.73 -9.13 7.98
CA PHE A 51 -1.68 -8.30 8.58
C PHE A 51 -2.20 -7.58 9.83
N LYS A 52 -1.51 -7.76 10.96
CA LYS A 52 -1.88 -7.19 12.28
C LYS A 52 -0.98 -6.05 12.74
N GLY A 53 0.09 -5.76 12.00
CA GLY A 53 0.92 -4.59 12.25
C GLY A 53 0.25 -3.30 11.79
N PHE A 54 1.03 -2.22 11.72
CA PHE A 54 0.55 -0.95 11.20
C PHE A 54 1.16 -0.63 9.83
N VAL A 55 0.43 0.19 9.07
CA VAL A 55 0.80 0.61 7.73
C VAL A 55 1.32 2.03 7.81
N ILE A 56 2.47 2.30 7.20
CA ILE A 56 3.09 3.63 7.15
C ILE A 56 3.04 4.18 5.73
N SER A 57 2.88 5.50 5.59
CA SER A 57 3.09 6.17 4.30
C SER A 57 4.57 6.27 3.99
N ASP A 58 4.91 6.38 2.72
CA ASP A 58 6.22 6.86 2.30
C ASP A 58 6.32 8.39 2.55
N TRP A 59 7.51 8.95 2.39
CA TRP A 59 7.79 10.38 2.58
C TRP A 59 6.91 11.28 1.68
N GLU A 60 6.04 12.11 2.27
CA GLU A 60 5.05 12.92 1.53
C GLU A 60 4.17 12.07 0.58
N GLY A 61 3.97 10.79 0.89
CA GLY A 61 3.24 9.88 0.02
C GLY A 61 1.78 10.24 -0.16
N ILE A 62 1.17 10.85 0.86
CA ILE A 62 -0.22 11.30 0.86
C ILE A 62 -0.36 12.58 0.05
N ASP A 63 0.56 13.52 0.22
CA ASP A 63 0.62 14.79 -0.52
C ASP A 63 0.71 14.54 -2.04
N ARG A 64 1.37 13.45 -2.44
CA ARG A 64 1.53 13.02 -3.85
C ARG A 64 0.34 12.24 -4.42
N ILE A 65 -0.76 12.16 -3.67
CA ILE A 65 -2.05 11.69 -4.21
C ILE A 65 -2.65 12.78 -5.11
N THR A 66 -2.55 14.04 -4.73
CA THR A 66 -3.11 15.17 -5.49
C THR A 66 -2.14 15.70 -6.54
N ASN A 67 -2.67 16.48 -7.49
CA ASN A 67 -1.88 17.21 -8.47
C ASN A 67 -2.45 18.64 -8.64
N PRO A 68 -1.72 19.71 -8.24
CA PRO A 68 -0.40 19.72 -7.60
C PRO A 68 -0.34 18.97 -6.27
N ALA A 69 0.85 18.54 -5.85
CA ALA A 69 1.02 17.82 -4.59
C ALA A 69 0.65 18.71 -3.39
N GLY A 70 -0.10 18.18 -2.43
CA GLY A 70 -0.58 18.90 -1.25
C GLY A 70 -1.62 19.98 -1.53
N SER A 71 -2.39 19.84 -2.60
CA SER A 71 -3.46 20.80 -2.95
C SER A 71 -4.71 20.66 -2.08
N ASP A 72 -4.76 19.64 -1.21
CA ASP A 72 -5.86 19.33 -0.30
C ASP A 72 -5.75 20.05 1.06
N TYR A 73 -4.64 20.76 1.31
CA TYR A 73 -4.43 21.54 2.55
C TYR A 73 -4.80 23.02 2.43
N SER A 74 -5.17 23.48 1.23
CA SER A 74 -5.50 24.89 0.92
C SER A 74 -6.99 25.21 1.03
#